data_AF-A0A9E3H0H3-F1
#
_entry.id   AF-A0A9E3H0H3-F1
#
_cell.length_a   1.000
_cell.length_b   1.000
_cell.length_c   1.000
_cell.angle_alpha   90.00
_cell.angle_beta   90.00
_cell.angle_gamma   90.00
#
_symmetry.space_group_name_H-M   'P 1'
#
loop_
_entity.id
_entity.type
_entity.pdbx_description
1 polymer ?
#
loop_
_entity_poly.entity_id
_entity_poly.type
_entity_poly.pdbx_seq_one_letter_code
_entity_poly.pdbx_strand_id
1 'polypeptide(L)' 'MPPSLDPVAFAALVAATGLPLDAAQIATLREGYALVEPLLERLHAPLPREAEPALIFKPEQV' A
#
# COMPACT_ATOMS: atom_id res chain seq x y z
N MET A 1 13.81 9.68 -2.03
CA MET A 1 14.44 8.77 -1.04
C MET A 1 14.46 7.38 -1.62
N PRO A 2 15.43 6.51 -1.28
CA PRO A 2 15.31 5.10 -1.61
C PRO A 2 14.09 4.49 -0.87
N PRO A 3 13.38 3.51 -1.47
CA PRO A 3 12.32 2.76 -0.78
C PRO A 3 12.80 2.17 0.54
N SER A 4 11.98 2.20 1.59
CA SER A 4 12.32 1.55 2.87
C SER A 4 12.44 0.04 2.76
N LEU A 5 11.70 -0.57 1.82
CA LEU A 5 11.78 -1.99 1.53
C LEU A 5 12.99 -2.28 0.64
N ASP A 6 13.79 -3.27 1.06
CA ASP A 6 14.81 -3.85 0.19
C ASP A 6 14.18 -4.51 -1.05
N PRO A 7 14.95 -4.75 -2.12
CA PRO A 7 14.41 -5.33 -3.35
C PRO A 7 13.75 -6.71 -3.19
N VAL A 8 14.21 -7.53 -2.25
CA VAL A 8 13.69 -8.88 -2.02
C VAL A 8 12.34 -8.82 -1.33
N ALA A 9 12.23 -7.99 -0.29
CA ALA A 9 10.97 -7.73 0.41
C ALA A 9 9.92 -7.11 -0.52
N PHE A 10 10.34 -6.16 -1.37
CA PHE A 10 9.46 -5.56 -2.37
C PHE A 10 8.98 -6.59 -3.41
N ALA A 11 9.87 -7.44 -3.93
CA ALA A 11 9.50 -8.48 -4.87
C ALA A 11 8.50 -9.49 -4.27
N ALA A 12 8.65 -9.85 -2.99
CA ALA A 12 7.71 -10.72 -2.28
C ALA A 12 6.32 -10.07 -2.14
N LEU A 13 6.25 -8.77 -1.81
CA LEU A 13 5.00 -8.01 -1.75
C LEU A 13 4.29 -7.99 -3.11
N VAL A 14 5.04 -7.73 -4.20
CA VAL A 14 4.50 -7.73 -5.55
C VAL A 14 3.99 -9.12 -5.94
N ALA A 15 4.73 -10.18 -5.61
CA ALA A 15 4.30 -11.55 -5.89
C ALA A 15 2.96 -11.92 -5.21
N ALA A 16 2.71 -11.40 -4.00
CA ALA A 16 1.45 -11.65 -3.27
C ALA A 16 0.21 -11.07 -3.97
N THR A 17 0.38 -10.13 -4.91
CA THR A 17 -0.73 -9.58 -5.71
C THR A 17 -1.22 -10.56 -6.77
N GLY A 18 -0.44 -11.61 -7.10
CA GLY A 18 -0.73 -12.53 -8.19
C GLY A 18 -0.60 -11.93 -9.59
N LEU A 19 -0.11 -10.69 -9.72
CA LEU A 19 0.08 -10.03 -11.00
C LEU A 19 1.30 -10.61 -11.74
N PRO A 20 1.17 -11.01 -13.02
CA PRO A 20 2.27 -11.56 -13.80
C PRO A 20 3.14 -10.43 -14.34
N LEU A 21 4.07 -9.93 -13.51
CA LEU A 21 4.94 -8.81 -13.85
C LEU A 21 6.36 -9.28 -14.18
N ASP A 22 6.97 -8.64 -15.17
CA ASP A 22 8.38 -8.83 -15.49
C ASP A 22 9.31 -7.99 -14.58
N ALA A 23 10.61 -8.24 -14.69
CA ALA A 23 11.60 -7.57 -13.85
C ALA A 23 11.67 -6.04 -14.08
N ALA A 24 11.42 -5.57 -15.30
CA ALA A 24 11.45 -4.15 -15.62
C ALA A 24 10.23 -3.45 -15.00
N GLN A 25 9.06 -4.07 -15.08
CA GLN A 25 7.83 -3.59 -14.44
C GLN A 25 7.95 -3.54 -12.93
N ILE A 26 8.54 -4.57 -12.30
CA ILE A 26 8.80 -4.58 -10.85
C ILE A 26 9.75 -3.43 -10.47
N ALA A 27 10.78 -3.15 -11.26
CA ALA A 27 11.68 -2.03 -11.03
C ALA A 27 10.95 -0.68 -11.11
N THR A 28 10.10 -0.48 -12.12
CA THR A 28 9.25 0.71 -12.26
C THR A 28 8.29 0.88 -11.08
N LEU A 29 7.65 -0.20 -10.62
CA LEU A 29 6.79 -0.14 -9.43
C LEU A 29 7.58 0.24 -8.18
N ARG A 30 8.81 -0.25 -8.05
CA ARG A 30 9.68 0.08 -6.92
C ARG A 30 10.08 1.57 -6.91
N GLU A 31 10.33 2.15 -8.08
CA GLU A 31 10.55 3.59 -8.22
C GLU A 31 9.30 4.39 -7.81
N GLY A 32 8.12 3.97 -8.25
CA GLY A 32 6.85 4.59 -7.86
C GLY A 32 6.56 4.46 -6.36
N TYR A 33 6.88 3.31 -5.76
CA TYR A 33 6.68 3.06 -4.33
C TYR A 33 7.44 4.07 -3.45
N ALA A 34 8.65 4.47 -3.84
CA ALA A 34 9.41 5.50 -3.13
C ALA A 34 8.72 6.87 -3.07
N LEU A 35 7.80 7.15 -4.00
CA LEU A 35 7.01 8.40 -4.04
C LEU A 35 5.75 8.31 -3.17
N VAL A 36 5.20 7.11 -3.00
CA VAL A 36 3.97 6.86 -2.23
C VAL A 36 4.26 6.69 -0.74
N GLU A 37 5.42 6.14 -0.40
CA GLU A 37 5.82 5.84 0.99
C GLU A 37 5.69 7.05 1.95
N PRO A 38 6.10 8.29 1.61
CA PRO A 38 5.88 9.45 2.47
C PRO A 38 4.40 9.82 2.65
N LEU A 39 3.54 9.45 1.70
CA LEU A 39 2.10 9.67 1.83
C LEU A 39 1.50 8.69 2.84
N LEU A 40 2.00 7.45 2.90
CA LEU A 40 1.56 6.45 3.88
C LEU A 40 1.85 6.90 5.31
N GLU A 41 3.00 7.53 5.56
CA GLU A 41 3.32 8.08 6.89
C GLU A 41 2.28 9.11 7.35
N ARG A 42 1.82 9.97 6.44
CA ARG A 42 0.75 10.94 6.73
C ARG A 42 -0.60 10.28 6.97
N LEU A 43 -0.90 9.22 6.22
CA LEU A 43 -2.16 8.48 6.34
C LEU A 43 -2.23 7.65 7.63
N HIS A 44 -1.09 7.16 8.13
CA HIS A 44 -1.01 6.38 9.35
C HIS A 44 -0.83 7.23 10.63
N ALA A 45 -0.96 8.55 10.54
CA ALA A 45 -0.99 9.40 11.72
C ALA A 45 -2.12 8.92 12.67
N PRO A 46 -1.87 8.81 13.98
CA PRO A 46 -2.86 8.30 14.93
C PRO A 46 -4.17 9.11 14.87
N LEU A 47 -5.29 8.40 14.74
CA LEU A 47 -6.63 8.97 14.81
C LEU A 47 -7.27 8.68 16.19
N PRO A 48 -8.24 9.50 16.64
CA PRO A 48 -9.05 9.19 17.81
C PRO A 48 -9.73 7.83 17.69
N ARG A 49 -10.08 7.21 18.82
CA ARG A 49 -10.74 5.89 18.83
C ARG A 49 -12.10 5.91 18.13
N GLU A 50 -12.76 7.06 18.18
CA GLU A 50 -14.09 7.32 17.61
C GLU A 50 -14.04 7.59 16.10
N ALA A 51 -12.84 7.61 15.49
CA ALA A 51 -12.69 7.80 14.06
C ALA A 51 -13.14 6.54 13.30
N GLU A 52 -14.35 6.60 12.76
CA GLU A 52 -14.92 5.54 11.92
C GLU A 52 -14.45 5.65 10.46
N PRO A 53 -14.40 4.53 9.71
CA PRO A 53 -14.18 4.57 8.26
C PRO A 53 -15.24 5.40 7.54
N ALA A 54 -14.86 6.02 6.40
CA ALA A 54 -15.78 6.84 5.61
C ALA A 54 -17.01 6.06 5.10
N LEU A 55 -16.88 4.75 4.93
CA LEU A 55 -17.96 3.84 4.55
C LEU A 55 -18.05 2.74 5.61
N ILE A 56 -19.22 2.63 6.21
CA ILE A 56 -19.56 1.56 7.18
C ILE A 56 -20.62 0.64 6.57
N PHE A 57 -20.59 -0.63 6.98
CA PHE A 57 -21.61 -1.59 6.59
C PHE A 57 -22.99 -1.15 7.10
N LYS A 58 -23.99 -1.19 6.21
CA LYS A 58 -25.39 -0.96 6.56
C LYS A 58 -26.15 -2.22 6.17
N PRO A 59 -26.65 -3.02 7.12
CA PRO A 59 -27.49 -4.17 6.77
C PRO A 59 -28.74 -3.67 6.07
N GLU A 60 -29.19 -4.43 5.07
CA GLU A 60 -30.44 -4.15 4.38
C GLU A 60 -31.60 -4.31 5.39
N GLN A 61 -32.47 -3.30 5.48
CA GLN A 61 -33.64 -3.39 6.34
C GLN A 61 -34.70 -4.22 5.63
N VAL A 62 -34.84 -5.49 6.04
CA VAL A 62 -35.95 -6.35 5.65
C VAL A 62 -37.21 -5.98 6.43
#